data_AF-A0A914J1D0-F1
#
_entry.id   AF-A0A914J1D0-F1
#
_cell.length_a   1.000
_cell.length_b   1.000
_cell.length_c   1.000
_cell.angle_alpha   90.00
_cell.angle_beta   90.00
_cell.angle_gamma   90.00
#
_symmetry.space_group_name_H-M   'P 1'
#
loop_
_entity.id
_entity.type
_entity.pdbx_description
1 polymer ?
#
loop_
_entity_poly.entity_id
_entity_poly.type
_entity_poly.pdbx_seq_one_letter_code
_entity_poly.pdbx_strand_id
1 'polypeptide(L)'
;MIYHVSCHLLTYEIAFFRVMGAHKTFLIKRKYARAQKSNRPLPQWVRMKTGNKIRYNAKLLSCFQPIQYVCHQNRQVHSTLLIIQVTLWLSF
;
A
#
# COMPACT_ATOMS: atom_id res chain seq x y z
N MET A 1 -24.31 18.51 -16.78
CA MET A 1 -24.44 19.22 -15.49
C MET A 1 -24.42 18.30 -14.26
N ILE A 2 -24.42 16.97 -14.42
CA ILE A 2 -24.43 16.01 -13.28
C ILE A 2 -23.01 15.61 -12.84
N TYR A 3 -22.03 15.59 -13.75
CA TYR A 3 -20.64 15.20 -13.45
C TYR A 3 -19.82 16.26 -12.68
N HIS A 4 -20.27 17.51 -12.61
CA HIS A 4 -19.56 18.58 -11.90
C HIS A 4 -19.80 18.53 -10.37
N VAL A 5 -20.96 18.01 -9.95
CA VAL A 5 -21.34 17.94 -8.53
C VAL A 5 -20.63 16.80 -7.80
N SER A 6 -20.33 15.69 -8.48
CA SER A 6 -19.56 14.57 -7.92
C SER A 6 -18.09 14.91 -7.63
N CYS A 7 -17.50 15.87 -8.36
CA CYS A 7 -16.10 16.27 -8.16
C CYS A 7 -15.90 17.06 -6.86
N HIS A 8 -16.87 17.90 -6.47
CA HIS A 8 -16.81 18.67 -5.23
C HIS A 8 -16.86 17.78 -3.98
N LEU A 9 -17.71 16.74 -3.95
CA LEU A 9 -17.82 15.81 -2.81
C LEU A 9 -16.51 15.04 -2.52
N LEU A 10 -15.73 14.72 -3.56
CA LEU A 10 -14.42 14.07 -3.39
C LEU A 10 -13.38 15.01 -2.76
N THR A 11 -13.50 16.33 -2.90
CA THR A 11 -12.56 17.28 -2.28
C THR A 11 -12.76 17.44 -0.78
N TYR A 12 -14.00 17.35 -0.28
CA TYR A 12 -14.31 17.47 1.14
C TYR A 12 -13.91 16.22 1.94
N GLU A 13 -14.06 15.02 1.35
CA GLU A 13 -13.61 13.76 1.95
C GLU A 13 -12.07 13.70 2.13
N ILE A 14 -11.32 14.21 1.13
CA ILE A 14 -9.84 14.32 1.22
C ILE A 14 -9.42 15.36 2.26
N ALA A 15 -10.22 16.42 2.46
CA ALA A 15 -9.96 17.44 3.47
C ALA A 15 -10.20 16.92 4.90
N PHE A 16 -11.21 16.10 5.14
CA PHE A 16 -11.52 15.53 6.46
C PHE A 16 -10.38 14.65 7.00
N PHE A 17 -9.77 13.82 6.15
CA PHE A 17 -8.64 12.97 6.53
C PHE A 17 -7.36 13.74 6.93
N ARG A 18 -7.20 15.00 6.50
CA ARG A 18 -6.06 15.84 6.91
C ARG A 18 -6.18 16.33 8.35
N VAL A 19 -7.39 16.38 8.91
CA VAL A 19 -7.68 16.98 10.23
C VAL A 19 -7.50 15.99 11.38
N MET A 20 -7.56 14.67 11.15
CA MET A 20 -7.34 13.66 12.20
C MET A 20 -5.86 13.35 12.49
N GLY A 21 -4.92 14.04 11.84
CA GLY A 21 -3.49 13.89 12.10
C GLY A 21 -3.01 14.79 13.23
N ALA A 22 -2.32 14.24 14.24
CA ALA A 22 -1.69 15.07 15.27
C ALA A 22 -0.64 16.02 14.66
N HIS A 23 -0.63 17.29 15.08
CA HIS A 23 0.35 18.28 14.61
C HIS A 23 1.77 17.88 15.04
N LYS A 24 2.63 17.57 14.08
CA LYS A 24 4.04 17.16 14.31
C LYS A 24 5.02 18.23 13.82
N THR A 25 6.16 18.35 14.51
CA THR A 25 7.27 19.22 14.09
C THR A 25 7.94 18.70 12.81
N PHE A 26 8.66 19.56 12.09
CA PHE A 26 9.36 19.21 10.85
C PHE A 26 10.41 18.10 11.05
N LEU A 27 11.12 18.13 12.18
CA LEU A 27 12.12 17.11 12.53
C LEU A 27 11.49 15.72 12.66
N ILE A 28 10.33 15.64 13.31
CA ILE A 28 9.56 14.41 13.48
C ILE A 28 9.06 13.91 12.11
N LYS A 29 8.52 14.79 11.28
CA LYS A 29 8.08 14.46 9.90
C LYS A 29 9.24 13.88 9.07
N ARG A 30 10.43 14.49 9.16
CA ARG A 30 11.64 14.00 8.47
C ARG A 30 12.08 12.63 8.97
N LYS A 31 11.97 12.37 10.29
CA LYS A 31 12.26 11.07 10.89
C LYS A 31 11.30 9.99 10.37
N TYR A 32 10.00 10.28 10.30
CA TYR A 32 9.01 9.35 9.76
C TYR A 32 9.19 9.08 8.27
N ALA A 33 9.49 10.11 7.46
CA ALA A 33 9.77 9.92 6.03
C ALA A 33 10.99 9.01 5.80
N ARG A 34 12.05 9.15 6.60
CA ARG A 34 13.22 8.25 6.55
C ARG A 34 12.85 6.82 6.97
N ALA A 35 12.08 6.66 8.06
CA ALA A 35 11.64 5.35 8.54
C ALA A 35 10.75 4.63 7.50
N GLN A 36 9.83 5.35 6.86
CA GLN A 36 9.01 4.83 5.76
C GLN A 36 9.87 4.40 4.56
N LYS A 37 10.90 5.19 4.21
CA LYS A 37 11.82 4.83 3.12
C LYS A 37 12.65 3.58 3.42
N SER A 38 13.01 3.36 4.69
CA SER A 38 13.76 2.17 5.13
C SER A 38 12.90 0.92 5.23
N ASN A 39 11.58 1.04 5.35
CA ASN A 39 10.65 -0.08 5.46
C ASN A 39 10.37 -0.78 4.11
N ARG A 40 11.42 -1.08 3.34
CA ARG A 40 11.34 -1.76 2.04
C ARG A 40 11.72 -3.24 2.18
N PRO A 41 11.02 -4.15 1.46
CA PRO A 41 11.40 -5.56 1.45
C PRO A 41 12.73 -5.77 0.70
N LEU A 42 13.45 -6.83 1.06
CA LEU A 42 14.72 -7.19 0.42
C LEU A 42 14.50 -7.51 -1.07
N PRO A 43 15.18 -6.81 -2.01
CA PRO A 43 15.05 -7.05 -3.45
C PRO A 43 15.50 -8.47 -3.83
N GLN A 44 14.87 -9.03 -4.87
CA GLN A 44 15.13 -10.41 -5.29
C GLN A 44 16.59 -10.63 -5.73
N TRP A 45 17.17 -9.70 -6.49
CA TRP A 45 18.55 -9.82 -6.97
C TRP A 45 19.59 -9.87 -5.83
N VAL A 46 19.30 -9.32 -4.65
CA VAL A 46 20.20 -9.40 -3.49
C VAL A 46 20.25 -10.84 -2.94
N ARG A 47 19.13 -11.56 -3.02
CA ARG A 47 19.03 -12.98 -2.63
C ARG A 47 19.78 -13.89 -3.58
N MET A 48 19.88 -13.48 -4.85
CA MET A 48 20.54 -14.25 -5.90
C MET A 48 22.07 -14.06 -5.94
N LYS A 49 22.62 -13.13 -5.15
CA LYS A 49 24.07 -12.93 -5.06
C LYS A 49 24.74 -14.08 -4.32
N THR A 50 25.73 -14.71 -4.95
CA THR A 50 26.56 -15.77 -4.36
C THR A 50 27.33 -15.23 -3.15
N GLY A 51 27.36 -16.00 -2.04
CA GLY A 51 28.05 -15.62 -0.80
C GLY A 51 27.24 -14.75 0.17
N ASN A 52 26.00 -14.35 -0.15
CA ASN A 52 25.14 -13.60 0.77
C ASN A 52 24.37 -14.51 1.73
N LYS A 53 24.50 -14.29 3.05
CA LYS A 53 23.74 -15.00 4.10
C LYS A 53 22.38 -14.35 4.46
N ILE A 54 22.08 -13.19 3.90
CA ILE A 54 20.91 -12.37 4.25
C ILE A 54 19.65 -12.92 3.56
N ARG A 55 18.67 -13.43 4.32
CA ARG A 55 17.42 -14.00 3.77
C ARG A 55 16.18 -13.11 3.94
N TYR A 56 16.10 -12.34 5.02
CA TYR A 56 14.99 -11.43 5.32
C TYR A 56 15.50 -10.14 5.96
N ASN A 57 14.71 -9.07 5.86
CA ASN A 57 15.05 -7.78 6.48
C ASN A 57 14.55 -7.75 7.93
N ALA A 58 15.46 -7.97 8.89
CA ALA A 58 15.15 -7.94 10.33
C ALA A 58 14.73 -6.54 10.85
N LYS A 59 14.95 -5.47 10.07
CA LYS A 59 14.58 -4.09 10.43
C LYS A 59 13.23 -3.66 9.86
N LEU A 60 12.51 -4.56 9.19
CA LEU A 60 11.18 -4.27 8.67
C LEU A 60 10.21 -4.13 9.86
N LEU A 61 9.65 -2.94 10.03
CA LEU A 61 8.68 -2.67 11.11
C LEU A 61 7.27 -2.95 10.58
N SER A 62 6.60 -3.94 11.17
CA SER A 62 5.26 -4.41 10.77
C SER A 62 4.19 -3.33 10.92
N CYS A 63 4.29 -2.47 11.93
CA CYS A 63 3.31 -1.41 12.20
C CYS A 63 3.34 -0.24 11.18
N PHE A 64 4.27 -0.25 10.21
CA PHE A 64 4.42 0.80 9.19
C PHE A 64 4.19 0.28 7.76
N GLN A 65 3.54 -0.87 7.59
CA GLN A 65 3.22 -1.36 6.24
C GLN A 65 2.30 -0.35 5.53
N PRO A 66 2.68 0.16 4.35
CA PRO A 66 1.83 1.07 3.61
C PRO A 66 0.61 0.32 3.07
N ILE A 67 -0.56 0.98 3.10
CA ILE A 67 -1.85 0.51 2.56
C ILE A 67 -1.72 -0.01 1.12
N GLN A 68 -0.73 0.46 0.34
CA GLN A 68 -0.43 -0.04 -1.00
C GLN A 68 -0.11 -1.55 -1.06
N TYR A 69 0.59 -2.11 -0.07
CA TYR A 69 0.87 -3.56 -0.06
C TYR A 69 -0.38 -4.38 0.26
N VAL A 70 -1.25 -3.87 1.15
CA VAL A 70 -2.55 -4.49 1.46
C VAL A 70 -3.51 -4.40 0.27
N CYS A 71 -3.50 -3.28 -0.47
CA CYS A 71 -4.32 -3.09 -1.67
C CYS A 71 -3.86 -3.95 -2.87
N HIS A 72 -2.55 -4.14 -3.08
CA HIS A 72 -2.06 -5.04 -4.12
C HIS A 72 -2.39 -6.51 -3.82
N GLN A 73 -2.25 -6.94 -2.56
CA GLN A 73 -2.65 -8.28 -2.12
C GLN A 73 -4.17 -8.48 -2.27
N ASN A 74 -4.97 -7.48 -1.87
CA ASN A 74 -6.43 -7.51 -2.00
C ASN A 74 -6.95 -7.38 -3.45
N ARG A 75 -6.20 -6.72 -4.35
CA ARG A 75 -6.55 -6.62 -5.77
C ARG A 75 -6.36 -7.95 -6.49
N GLN A 76 -5.31 -8.71 -6.16
CA GLN A 76 -5.09 -10.04 -6.76
C GLN A 76 -6.16 -11.06 -6.36
N VAL A 77 -6.60 -11.06 -5.10
CA VAL A 77 -7.69 -11.97 -4.65
C VAL A 77 -9.05 -11.60 -5.25
N HIS A 78 -9.33 -10.31 -5.48
CA HIS A 78 -10.59 -9.90 -6.10
C HIS A 78 -10.63 -10.22 -7.61
N SER A 79 -9.49 -10.12 -8.32
CA SER A 79 -9.40 -10.53 -9.72
C SER A 79 -9.52 -12.05 -9.93
N THR A 80 -8.99 -12.87 -9.02
CA THR A 80 -9.10 -14.34 -9.16
C THR A 80 -10.50 -14.85 -8.84
N LEU A 81 -11.19 -14.26 -7.84
CA LEU A 81 -12.58 -14.60 -7.53
C LEU A 81 -13.53 -14.26 -8.69
N LEU A 82 -13.33 -13.11 -9.35
CA LEU A 82 -14.10 -12.73 -10.54
C LEU A 82 -13.84 -13.66 -11.73
N ILE A 83 -12.59 -14.09 -11.95
CA ILE A 83 -12.24 -15.03 -13.02
C ILE A 83 -12.88 -16.42 -12.77
N ILE A 84 -12.84 -16.92 -11.53
CA ILE A 84 -13.45 -18.22 -11.16
C ILE A 84 -14.97 -18.20 -11.36
N GLN A 85 -15.64 -17.10 -11.00
CA GLN A 85 -17.09 -16.96 -11.23
C GLN A 85 -17.46 -16.94 -12.72
N VAL A 86 -16.68 -16.27 -13.57
CA VAL A 86 -16.93 -16.22 -15.02
C VAL A 86 -16.67 -17.56 -15.70
N THR A 87 -15.64 -18.32 -15.27
CA THR A 87 -15.37 -19.65 -15.83
C THR A 87 -16.41 -20.70 -15.43
N LEU A 88 -16.99 -20.60 -14.23
CA LEU A 88 -18.05 -21.51 -13.77
C LEU A 88 -19.38 -21.25 -14.49
N TRP A 89 -19.66 -20.00 -14.87
CA TRP A 89 -20.85 -19.62 -15.64
C TRP A 89 -20.81 -20.04 -17.12
N LEU A 90 -19.63 -20.18 -17.71
CA LEU A 90 -19.47 -20.65 -19.11
C LEU A 90 -19.57 -22.18 -19.26
N SER A 91 -19.68 -22.91 -18.14
CA SER A 91 -19.72 -24.38 -18.10
C SER A 91 -21.14 -24.94 -17.83
N PHE A 92 -22.16 -24.07 -17.77
CA PHE A 92 -23.59 -24.40 -17.66
C PHE A 92 -24.36 -23.73 -18.79
#